data_AF-A0AAD1S2U3-F1
#
_entry.id   AF-A0AAD1S2U3-F1
#
_cell.length_a   1.000
_cell.length_b   1.000
_cell.length_c   1.000
_cell.angle_alpha   90.00
_cell.angle_beta   90.00
_cell.angle_gamma   90.00
#
_symmetry.space_group_name_H-M   'P 1'
#
loop_
_entity.id
_entity.type
_entity.pdbx_description
1 polymer ?
#
loop_
_entity_poly.entity_id
_entity_poly.type
_entity_poly.pdbx_seq_one_letter_code
_entity_poly.pdbx_strand_id
1 'polypeptide(L)'
;MQETALADSWRVLHPEDRDFTFYSQVHHGHSRLDYIMIAHEYLHLLLSCDIQTTVWSDHAPVLATMRSPLFKPRSRQWRLNTQVIEDPLQQAETREVLQQYFAENRTPDTSPQIRWEAYKCVLQVHFIKICTKRKQEHNNKLKELYTRASLLEQVHRSAATDDNHCALLEARRELKNLLSRNFLYTLCKSHRFYYEHSNKCGRMLARMIQKKRRQSQITMLQTAGAPAIRRPDGIMSRFLEFYSKLYDLPAATGMEESQRKMTRIREYLERYVSRRLTQAQAESLDAPISLEELSGALKAAKENKALGPDGFPVQYLWTFG
;
A
#
# COMPACT_ATOMS: atom_id res chain seq x y z
N MET A 1 36.76 -15.80 -3.76
CA MET A 1 36.17 -14.49 -3.38
C MET A 1 37.04 -13.30 -3.80
N GLN A 2 38.37 -13.40 -3.86
CA GLN A 2 39.22 -12.32 -4.41
C GLN A 2 38.96 -12.04 -5.92
N GLU A 3 38.48 -13.03 -6.67
CA GLU A 3 38.22 -12.89 -8.12
C GLU A 3 36.90 -12.17 -8.47
N THR A 4 35.95 -12.02 -7.55
CA THR A 4 34.61 -11.47 -7.84
C THR A 4 34.38 -10.05 -7.32
N ALA A 5 35.38 -9.41 -6.70
CA ALA A 5 35.28 -8.08 -6.08
C ALA A 5 34.05 -7.90 -5.15
N LEU A 6 33.57 -9.00 -4.55
CA LEU A 6 32.49 -9.01 -3.57
C LEU A 6 33.07 -9.13 -2.17
N ALA A 7 32.58 -8.30 -1.25
CA ALA A 7 32.94 -8.31 0.15
C ALA A 7 31.73 -8.67 1.02
N ASP A 8 31.99 -9.36 2.13
CA ASP A 8 30.97 -9.67 3.12
C ASP A 8 30.68 -8.44 3.99
N SER A 9 29.45 -7.94 3.91
CA SER A 9 29.01 -6.72 4.57
C SER A 9 29.18 -6.76 6.09
N TRP A 10 28.90 -7.91 6.71
CA TRP A 10 29.00 -8.04 8.16
C TRP A 10 30.47 -8.08 8.58
N ARG A 11 31.30 -8.88 7.89
CA ARG A 11 32.73 -9.01 8.23
C ARG A 11 33.52 -7.71 7.98
N VAL A 12 33.11 -6.90 7.00
CA VAL A 12 33.71 -5.58 6.77
C VAL A 12 33.48 -4.63 7.96
N LEU A 13 32.30 -4.67 8.58
CA LEU A 13 31.98 -3.82 9.74
C LEU A 13 32.42 -4.43 11.07
N HIS A 14 32.52 -5.78 11.13
CA HIS A 14 32.82 -6.57 12.32
C HIS A 14 34.01 -7.52 12.05
N PRO A 15 35.23 -6.98 11.86
CA PRO A 15 36.38 -7.79 11.48
C PRO A 15 36.75 -8.83 12.54
N GLU A 16 36.73 -8.43 13.82
CA GLU A 16 37.18 -9.25 14.95
C GLU A 16 36.04 -10.00 15.65
N ASP A 17 34.80 -9.53 15.50
CA ASP A 17 33.67 -10.13 16.20
C ASP A 17 33.30 -11.51 15.65
N ARG A 18 32.68 -12.32 16.51
CA ARG A 18 32.10 -13.62 16.14
C ARG A 18 30.63 -13.62 16.50
N ASP A 19 29.81 -13.77 15.46
CA ASP A 19 28.38 -13.94 15.60
C ASP A 19 27.85 -14.90 14.53
N PHE A 20 26.68 -15.48 14.77
CA PHE A 20 26.21 -16.67 14.09
C PHE A 20 24.76 -16.48 13.63
N THR A 21 24.47 -16.97 12.42
CA THR A 21 23.12 -16.89 11.87
C THR A 21 22.34 -18.17 12.10
N PHE A 22 22.94 -19.25 12.58
CA PHE A 22 22.28 -20.55 12.74
C PHE A 22 22.72 -21.27 14.01
N TYR A 23 21.80 -22.02 14.61
CA TYR A 23 22.07 -22.96 15.71
C TYR A 23 21.55 -24.35 15.36
N SER A 24 22.44 -25.34 15.34
CA SER A 24 22.07 -26.74 15.18
C SER A 24 21.71 -27.35 16.53
N GLN A 25 20.45 -27.76 16.70
CA GLN A 25 20.01 -28.48 17.89
C GLN A 25 20.67 -29.86 18.02
N VAL A 26 20.87 -30.56 16.90
CA VAL A 26 21.44 -31.92 16.87
C VAL A 26 22.92 -31.94 17.22
N HIS A 27 23.67 -30.93 16.76
CA HIS A 27 25.11 -30.84 16.95
C HIS A 27 25.53 -29.88 18.05
N HIS A 28 24.56 -29.26 18.75
CA HIS A 28 24.78 -28.23 19.79
C HIS A 28 25.79 -27.15 19.36
N GLY A 29 25.74 -26.77 18.08
CA GLY A 29 26.78 -25.95 17.43
C GLY A 29 26.21 -24.72 16.76
N HIS A 30 26.97 -23.62 16.81
CA HIS A 30 26.64 -22.38 16.11
C HIS A 30 27.41 -22.26 14.79
N SER A 31 26.76 -21.73 13.76
CA SER A 31 27.39 -21.51 12.46
C SER A 31 26.87 -20.22 11.83
N ARG A 32 27.70 -19.57 11.02
CA ARG A 32 27.28 -18.45 10.18
C ARG A 32 27.07 -18.98 8.77
N LEU A 33 25.81 -19.08 8.34
CA LEU A 33 25.42 -19.65 7.05
C LEU A 33 24.86 -18.59 6.09
N ASP A 34 24.40 -17.46 6.62
CA ASP A 34 23.73 -16.41 5.86
C ASP A 34 24.65 -15.20 5.75
N TYR A 35 24.81 -14.69 4.52
CA TYR A 35 25.75 -13.63 4.19
C TYR A 35 25.10 -12.61 3.27
N ILE A 36 25.37 -11.33 3.50
CA ILE A 36 25.04 -10.25 2.55
C ILE A 36 26.34 -9.83 1.89
N MET A 37 26.52 -10.22 0.64
CA MET A 37 27.70 -9.83 -0.16
C MET A 37 27.41 -8.53 -0.91
N ILE A 38 28.32 -7.56 -0.83
CA ILE A 38 28.25 -6.27 -1.52
C ILE A 38 29.48 -6.11 -2.41
N ALA A 39 29.28 -5.59 -3.62
CA ALA A 39 30.40 -5.25 -4.51
C ALA A 39 31.27 -4.16 -3.88
N HIS A 40 32.58 -4.29 -3.99
CA HIS A 40 33.55 -3.43 -3.32
C HIS A 40 33.31 -1.94 -3.63
N GLU A 41 32.88 -1.63 -4.85
CA GLU A 41 32.54 -0.26 -5.28
C GLU A 41 31.40 0.38 -4.48
N TYR A 42 30.48 -0.41 -3.89
CA TYR A 42 29.33 0.08 -3.13
C TYR A 42 29.52 0.01 -1.61
N LEU A 43 30.69 -0.42 -1.11
CA LEU A 43 30.93 -0.50 0.34
C LEU A 43 30.80 0.86 1.04
N HIS A 44 31.14 1.94 0.35
CA HIS A 44 30.96 3.31 0.87
C HIS A 44 29.49 3.71 1.12
N LEU A 45 28.53 2.94 0.58
CA LEU A 45 27.10 3.14 0.83
C LEU A 45 26.59 2.31 2.02
N LEU A 46 27.35 1.34 2.51
CA LEU A 46 26.95 0.52 3.66
C LEU A 46 27.03 1.34 4.95
N LEU A 47 25.93 1.37 5.71
CA LEU A 47 25.81 2.13 6.97
C LEU A 47 25.88 1.21 8.20
N SER A 48 25.21 0.06 8.16
CA SER A 48 25.27 -0.95 9.21
C SER A 48 24.97 -2.34 8.63
N CYS A 49 25.44 -3.39 9.29
CA CYS A 49 25.08 -4.77 8.98
C CYS A 49 25.08 -5.59 10.27
N ASP A 50 23.89 -5.95 10.75
CA ASP A 50 23.71 -6.57 12.06
C ASP A 50 23.04 -7.93 11.92
N ILE A 51 23.49 -8.91 12.71
CA ILE A 51 22.79 -10.19 12.87
C ILE A 51 21.80 -10.02 14.02
N GLN A 52 20.51 -10.23 13.74
CA GLN A 52 19.46 -10.09 14.74
C GLN A 52 19.18 -11.42 15.44
N THR A 53 18.60 -11.33 16.64
CA THR A 53 18.12 -12.49 17.41
C THR A 53 17.17 -13.37 16.58
N THR A 54 17.27 -14.69 16.75
CA THR A 54 16.37 -15.64 16.10
C THR A 54 14.95 -15.53 16.67
N VAL A 55 13.93 -15.48 15.79
CA VAL A 55 12.53 -15.31 16.23
C VAL A 55 11.56 -16.26 15.51
N TRP A 56 11.61 -16.31 14.18
CA TRP A 56 10.64 -17.06 13.36
C TRP A 56 11.18 -18.38 12.82
N SER A 57 12.49 -18.43 12.58
CA SER A 57 13.23 -19.56 12.03
C SER A 57 14.39 -19.88 12.97
N ASP A 58 14.94 -21.07 12.79
CA ASP A 58 16.26 -21.51 13.23
C ASP A 58 17.43 -20.66 12.68
N HIS A 59 17.17 -19.80 11.70
CA HIS A 59 18.09 -18.78 11.21
C HIS A 59 17.80 -17.38 11.78
N ALA A 60 18.88 -16.68 12.10
CA ALA A 60 18.92 -15.30 12.55
C ALA A 60 19.00 -14.36 11.33
N PRO A 61 18.13 -13.34 11.24
CA PRO A 61 18.13 -12.46 10.08
C PRO A 61 19.38 -11.57 10.08
N VAL A 62 20.02 -11.47 8.91
CA VAL A 62 21.09 -10.51 8.65
C VAL A 62 20.46 -9.25 8.04
N LEU A 63 20.65 -8.10 8.68
CA LEU A 63 20.05 -6.84 8.25
C LEU A 63 21.15 -5.87 7.84
N ALA A 64 21.23 -5.54 6.55
CA ALA A 64 22.13 -4.50 6.04
C ALA A 64 21.37 -3.20 5.73
N THR A 65 21.86 -2.09 6.25
CA THR A 65 21.35 -0.76 5.96
C THR A 65 22.28 -0.05 4.99
N MET A 66 21.76 0.41 3.85
CA MET A 66 22.54 1.12 2.84
C MET A 66 21.97 2.51 2.55
N ARG A 67 22.86 3.47 2.30
CA ARG A 67 22.54 4.80 1.83
C ARG A 67 22.11 4.73 0.37
N SER A 68 20.90 5.19 0.07
CA SER A 68 20.44 5.31 -1.32
C SER A 68 20.67 6.73 -1.84
N PRO A 69 21.50 6.92 -2.90
CA PRO A 69 21.79 8.25 -3.45
C PRO A 69 20.59 8.88 -4.18
N LEU A 70 19.59 8.08 -4.53
CA LEU A 70 18.38 8.51 -5.26
C LEU A 70 17.14 8.57 -4.37
N PHE A 71 17.29 8.52 -3.05
CA PHE A 71 16.14 8.56 -2.15
C PHE A 71 15.47 9.94 -2.18
N LYS A 72 14.37 10.03 -2.92
CA LYS A 72 13.42 11.13 -2.79
C LYS A 72 12.33 10.68 -1.82
N PRO A 73 12.20 11.28 -0.62
CA PRO A 73 11.08 10.98 0.25
C PRO A 73 9.80 11.29 -0.52
N ARG A 74 8.94 10.29 -0.71
CA ARG A 74 7.61 10.56 -1.25
C ARG A 74 6.90 11.49 -0.29
N SER A 75 6.36 12.61 -0.78
CA SER A 75 5.38 13.38 -0.03
C SER A 75 4.21 12.46 0.29
N ARG A 76 4.10 12.06 1.55
CA ARG A 76 2.99 11.23 2.04
C ARG A 76 1.96 12.21 2.58
N GLN A 77 0.80 12.26 1.94
CA GLN A 77 -0.36 12.89 2.56
C GLN A 77 -0.65 12.15 3.88
N TRP A 78 -0.86 12.92 4.94
CA TRP A 78 -1.24 12.36 6.22
C TRP A 78 -2.59 11.64 6.10
N ARG A 79 -2.77 10.56 6.86
CA ARG A 79 -4.02 9.83 6.98
C ARG A 79 -4.16 9.31 8.39
N LEU A 80 -5.33 9.51 8.99
CA LEU A 80 -5.63 9.02 10.33
C LEU A 80 -5.65 7.48 10.37
N ASN A 81 -5.06 6.90 11.41
CA ASN A 81 -5.19 5.47 11.69
C ASN A 81 -6.54 5.22 12.40
N THR A 82 -7.45 4.50 11.75
CA THR A 82 -8.81 4.23 12.25
C THR A 82 -8.83 3.45 13.57
N GLN A 83 -7.80 2.64 13.84
CA GLN A 83 -7.65 1.92 15.11
C GLN A 83 -7.58 2.84 16.33
N VAL A 84 -7.17 4.10 16.16
CA VAL A 84 -7.16 5.08 17.27
C VAL A 84 -8.58 5.53 17.59
N ILE A 85 -9.45 5.58 16.59
CA ILE A 85 -10.85 5.99 16.74
C ILE A 85 -11.66 4.86 17.38
N GLU A 86 -11.28 3.60 17.18
CA GLU A 86 -11.96 2.44 17.77
C GLU A 86 -11.78 2.33 19.30
N ASP A 87 -10.79 3.03 19.87
CA ASP A 87 -10.51 2.98 21.31
C ASP A 87 -11.43 3.94 22.10
N PRO A 88 -12.31 3.43 23.00
CA PRO A 88 -13.24 4.26 23.76
C PRO A 88 -12.57 5.35 24.60
N LEU A 89 -11.38 5.09 25.15
CA LEU A 89 -10.66 6.08 25.95
C LEU A 89 -10.21 7.27 25.08
N GLN A 90 -9.73 6.97 23.87
CA GLN A 90 -9.32 8.00 22.92
C GLN A 90 -10.51 8.74 22.33
N GLN A 91 -11.66 8.08 22.18
CA GLN A 91 -12.89 8.76 21.81
C GLN A 91 -13.30 9.80 22.86
N ALA A 92 -13.26 9.44 24.14
CA ALA A 92 -13.57 10.37 25.23
C ALA A 92 -12.61 11.57 25.25
N GLU A 93 -11.30 11.31 25.22
CA GLU A 93 -10.26 12.36 25.17
C GLU A 93 -10.44 13.27 23.94
N THR A 94 -10.71 12.68 22.77
CA THR A 94 -10.97 13.46 21.55
C THR A 94 -12.21 14.33 21.74
N ARG A 95 -13.32 13.80 22.30
CA ARG A 95 -14.55 14.58 22.54
C ARG A 95 -14.32 15.78 23.46
N GLU A 96 -13.46 15.65 24.46
CA GLU A 96 -13.10 16.78 25.33
C GLU A 96 -12.34 17.86 24.54
N VAL A 97 -11.35 17.46 23.72
CA VAL A 97 -10.62 18.39 22.84
C VAL A 97 -11.56 19.09 21.86
N LEU A 98 -12.55 18.37 21.32
CA LEU A 98 -13.59 18.91 20.45
C LEU A 98 -14.41 20.00 21.16
N GLN A 99 -14.90 19.69 22.36
CA GLN A 99 -15.72 20.60 23.14
C GLN A 99 -14.95 21.85 23.52
N GLN A 100 -13.69 21.68 23.97
CA GLN A 100 -12.81 22.79 24.33
C GLN A 100 -12.55 23.71 23.13
N TYR A 101 -12.19 23.15 21.97
CA TYR A 101 -11.93 23.94 20.78
C TYR A 101 -13.11 24.84 20.40
N PHE A 102 -14.32 24.27 20.35
CA PHE A 102 -15.50 25.04 19.99
C PHE A 102 -16.00 25.97 21.10
N ALA A 103 -15.66 25.72 22.37
CA ALA A 103 -15.94 26.66 23.46
C ALA A 103 -15.07 27.92 23.32
N GLU A 104 -13.78 27.75 23.03
CA GLU A 104 -12.80 28.84 22.94
C GLU A 104 -12.88 29.63 21.63
N ASN A 105 -13.35 29.03 20.54
CA ASN A 105 -13.32 29.61 19.19
C ASN A 105 -14.71 30.03 18.66
N ARG A 106 -15.65 30.36 19.55
CA ARG A 106 -16.97 30.93 19.20
C ARG A 106 -16.90 32.46 19.05
N THR A 107 -15.98 32.96 18.23
CA THR A 107 -15.92 34.39 17.93
C THR A 107 -16.86 34.74 16.78
N PRO A 108 -17.66 35.83 16.88
CA PRO A 108 -18.60 36.24 15.83
C PRO A 108 -17.88 36.69 14.55
N ASP A 109 -16.64 37.14 14.65
CA ASP A 109 -15.86 37.66 13.52
C ASP A 109 -15.22 36.56 12.63
N THR A 110 -15.29 35.28 13.04
CA THR A 110 -14.66 34.19 12.29
C THR A 110 -15.68 33.38 11.49
N SER A 111 -15.47 33.31 10.17
CA SER A 111 -16.32 32.52 9.28
C SER A 111 -16.36 31.03 9.70
N PRO A 112 -17.50 30.34 9.50
CA PRO A 112 -17.60 28.90 9.79
C PRO A 112 -16.54 28.06 9.06
N GLN A 113 -16.15 28.47 7.85
CA GLN A 113 -15.12 27.79 7.06
C GLN A 113 -13.74 27.86 7.72
N ILE A 114 -13.34 29.04 8.21
CA ILE A 114 -12.04 29.19 8.88
C ILE A 114 -12.01 28.39 10.18
N ARG A 115 -13.11 28.42 10.95
CA ARG A 115 -13.25 27.60 12.16
C ARG A 115 -13.15 26.11 11.86
N TRP A 116 -13.76 25.65 10.77
CA TRP A 116 -13.67 24.25 10.33
C TRP A 116 -12.25 23.85 9.87
N GLU A 117 -11.54 24.69 9.11
CA GLU A 117 -10.18 24.38 8.67
C GLU A 117 -9.19 24.38 9.84
N ALA A 118 -9.27 25.36 10.74
CA ALA A 118 -8.43 25.42 11.94
C ALA A 118 -8.71 24.23 12.87
N TYR A 119 -9.98 23.87 13.06
CA TYR A 119 -10.41 22.68 13.79
C TYR A 119 -9.76 21.39 13.27
N LYS A 120 -9.83 21.15 11.96
CA LYS A 120 -9.22 19.97 11.33
C LYS A 120 -7.72 19.91 11.60
N CYS A 121 -7.03 21.06 11.57
CA CYS A 121 -5.61 21.13 11.89
C CYS A 121 -5.33 20.73 13.35
N VAL A 122 -6.10 21.26 14.31
CA VAL A 122 -5.97 20.91 15.74
C VAL A 122 -6.15 19.40 15.95
N LEU A 123 -7.17 18.81 15.35
CA LEU A 123 -7.41 17.38 15.44
C LEU A 123 -6.32 16.54 14.78
N GLN A 124 -5.83 16.98 13.61
CA GLN A 124 -4.73 16.29 12.95
C GLN A 124 -3.51 16.23 13.86
N VAL A 125 -3.15 17.34 14.52
CA VAL A 125 -2.06 17.41 15.50
C VAL A 125 -2.34 16.51 16.71
N HIS A 126 -3.56 16.54 17.25
CA HIS A 126 -3.98 15.69 18.36
C HIS A 126 -3.80 14.19 18.04
N PHE A 127 -4.31 13.74 16.90
CA PHE A 127 -4.15 12.34 16.49
C PHE A 127 -2.72 11.97 16.13
N ILE A 128 -1.92 12.88 15.55
CA ILE A 128 -0.49 12.67 15.33
C ILE A 128 0.22 12.43 16.67
N LYS A 129 -0.09 13.22 17.70
CA LYS A 129 0.48 13.05 19.05
C LYS A 129 0.17 11.67 19.62
N ILE A 130 -1.10 11.26 19.59
CA ILE A 130 -1.54 9.93 20.05
C ILE A 130 -0.81 8.81 19.29
N CYS A 131 -0.83 8.87 17.96
CA CYS A 131 -0.18 7.86 17.12
C CYS A 131 1.33 7.79 17.36
N THR A 132 1.97 8.93 17.60
CA THR A 132 3.40 9.02 17.87
C THR A 132 3.74 8.38 19.22
N LYS A 133 2.96 8.68 20.26
CA LYS A 133 3.09 8.06 21.59
C LYS A 133 2.93 6.55 21.52
N ARG A 134 1.85 6.04 20.90
CA ARG A 134 1.62 4.60 20.71
C ARG A 134 2.76 3.92 19.96
N LYS A 135 3.26 4.56 18.90
CA LYS A 135 4.40 4.05 18.13
C LYS A 135 5.67 3.99 18.99
N GLN A 136 5.91 4.99 19.82
CA GLN A 136 7.05 5.03 20.72
C GLN A 136 6.96 3.91 21.78
N GLU A 137 5.81 3.75 22.45
CA GLU A 137 5.57 2.69 23.42
C GLU A 137 5.76 1.30 22.81
N HIS A 138 5.20 1.08 21.62
CA HIS A 138 5.36 -0.16 20.87
C HIS A 138 6.81 -0.44 20.49
N ASN A 139 7.54 0.57 20.02
CA ASN A 139 8.96 0.45 19.68
C ASN A 139 9.83 0.19 20.91
N ASN A 140 9.50 0.80 22.05
CA ASN A 140 10.19 0.56 23.31
C ASN A 140 9.99 -0.89 23.75
N LYS A 141 8.75 -1.40 23.68
CA LYS A 141 8.45 -2.81 23.99
C LYS A 141 9.14 -3.79 23.03
N LEU A 142 9.23 -3.45 21.74
CA LEU A 142 10.03 -4.23 20.79
C LEU A 142 11.50 -4.28 21.20
N LYS A 143 12.11 -3.12 21.48
CA LYS A 143 13.51 -3.04 21.90
C LYS A 143 13.77 -3.84 23.17
N GLU A 144 12.90 -3.70 24.17
CA GLU A 144 12.98 -4.45 25.43
C GLU A 144 12.96 -5.96 25.18
N LEU A 145 11.99 -6.45 24.38
CA LEU A 145 11.88 -7.88 24.07
C LEU A 145 13.07 -8.40 23.25
N TYR A 146 13.58 -7.62 22.29
CA TYR A 146 14.80 -7.98 21.55
C TYR A 146 16.01 -8.06 22.46
N THR A 147 16.22 -7.06 23.34
CA THR A 147 17.33 -7.07 24.30
C THR A 147 17.20 -8.25 25.26
N ARG A 148 16.00 -8.52 25.79
CA ARG A 148 15.73 -9.67 26.66
C ARG A 148 16.02 -10.99 25.95
N ALA A 149 15.54 -11.16 24.73
CA ALA A 149 15.77 -12.39 23.95
C ALA A 149 17.25 -12.57 23.60
N SER A 150 17.97 -11.50 23.24
CA SER A 150 19.41 -11.52 22.97
C SER A 150 20.22 -11.92 24.21
N LEU A 151 19.91 -11.35 25.38
CA LEU A 151 20.56 -11.70 26.63
C LEU A 151 20.32 -13.17 27.00
N LEU A 152 19.07 -13.64 26.90
CA LEU A 152 18.73 -15.04 27.17
C LEU A 152 19.39 -16.01 26.17
N GLU A 153 19.56 -15.61 24.90
CA GLU A 153 20.36 -16.38 23.95
C GLU A 153 21.83 -16.49 24.40
N GLN A 154 22.44 -15.39 24.85
CA GLN A 154 23.82 -15.42 25.37
C GLN A 154 23.94 -16.30 26.62
N VAL A 155 23.00 -16.18 27.56
CA VAL A 155 22.97 -17.02 28.76
C VAL A 155 22.83 -18.49 28.39
N HIS A 156 21.89 -18.84 27.51
CA HIS A 156 21.70 -20.20 27.01
C HIS A 156 22.96 -20.73 26.28
N ARG A 157 23.67 -19.87 25.53
CA ARG A 157 24.96 -20.24 24.91
C ARG A 157 26.03 -20.58 25.95
N SER A 158 26.08 -19.86 27.06
CA SER A 158 27.04 -20.11 28.14
C SER A 158 26.65 -21.28 29.07
N ALA A 159 25.34 -21.47 29.29
CA ALA A 159 24.78 -22.46 30.21
C ALA A 159 23.43 -22.96 29.67
N ALA A 160 23.46 -24.13 29.02
CA ALA A 160 22.30 -24.77 28.42
C ALA A 160 21.47 -25.55 29.47
N THR A 161 20.90 -24.84 30.44
CA THR A 161 19.93 -25.42 31.38
C THR A 161 18.51 -25.34 30.82
N ASP A 162 17.65 -26.27 31.24
CA ASP A 162 16.24 -26.30 30.80
C ASP A 162 15.48 -25.02 31.19
N ASP A 163 15.76 -24.45 32.36
CA ASP A 163 15.17 -23.17 32.80
C ASP A 163 15.53 -22.02 31.86
N ASN A 164 16.80 -21.93 31.44
CA ASN A 164 17.27 -20.90 30.50
C ASN A 164 16.63 -21.10 29.12
N HIS A 165 16.47 -22.35 28.69
CA HIS A 165 15.81 -22.69 27.43
C HIS A 165 14.33 -22.30 27.44
N CYS A 166 13.60 -22.61 28.53
CA CYS A 166 12.21 -22.22 28.72
C CYS A 166 12.05 -20.69 28.71
N ALA A 167 12.86 -19.96 29.46
CA ALA A 167 12.82 -18.49 29.50
C ALA A 167 13.07 -17.86 28.12
N LEU A 168 14.04 -18.42 27.36
CA LEU A 168 14.33 -17.98 25.99
C LEU A 168 13.15 -18.23 25.04
N LEU A 169 12.52 -19.40 25.11
CA LEU A 169 11.34 -19.73 24.30
C LEU A 169 10.17 -18.79 24.61
N GLU A 170 9.94 -18.46 25.88
CA GLU A 170 8.91 -17.51 26.28
C GLU A 170 9.17 -16.11 25.72
N ALA A 171 10.41 -15.61 25.83
CA ALA A 171 10.78 -14.31 25.29
C ALA A 171 10.60 -14.26 23.76
N ARG A 172 11.01 -15.32 23.05
CA ARG A 172 10.79 -15.45 21.59
C ARG A 172 9.31 -15.52 21.23
N ARG A 173 8.50 -16.23 22.01
CA ARG A 173 7.04 -16.33 21.80
C ARG A 173 6.36 -14.97 21.93
N GLU A 174 6.69 -14.21 22.96
CA GLU A 174 6.17 -12.84 23.14
C GLU A 174 6.56 -11.92 21.99
N LEU A 175 7.84 -11.97 21.58
CA LEU A 175 8.35 -11.19 20.45
C LEU A 175 7.64 -11.58 19.15
N LYS A 176 7.45 -12.88 18.89
CA LYS A 176 6.72 -13.40 17.73
C LYS A 176 5.28 -12.93 17.72
N ASN A 177 4.58 -12.95 18.85
CA ASN A 177 3.20 -12.47 18.96
C ASN A 177 3.10 -10.98 18.60
N LEU A 178 4.02 -10.16 19.09
CA LEU A 178 4.04 -8.74 18.82
C LEU A 178 4.38 -8.43 17.35
N LEU A 179 5.33 -9.16 16.75
CA LEU A 179 5.64 -9.06 15.32
C LEU A 179 4.50 -9.55 14.43
N SER A 180 3.79 -10.61 14.83
CA SER A 180 2.64 -11.16 14.09
C SER A 180 1.52 -10.13 13.96
N ARG A 181 1.24 -9.37 15.03
CA ARG A 181 0.28 -8.25 14.98
C ARG A 181 0.69 -7.18 13.97
N ASN A 182 1.99 -6.83 13.92
CA ASN A 182 2.51 -5.87 12.94
C ASN A 182 2.43 -6.39 11.50
N PHE A 183 2.70 -7.68 11.31
CA PHE A 183 2.62 -8.34 10.01
C PHE A 183 1.19 -8.30 9.47
N LEU A 184 0.19 -8.68 10.27
CA LEU A 184 -1.22 -8.64 9.88
C LEU A 184 -1.65 -7.22 9.49
N TYR A 185 -1.28 -6.21 10.27
CA TYR A 185 -1.56 -4.81 9.93
C TYR A 185 -0.92 -4.42 8.59
N THR A 186 0.34 -4.77 8.39
CA THR A 186 1.09 -4.46 7.16
C THR A 186 0.52 -5.19 5.95
N LEU A 187 0.13 -6.46 6.11
CA LEU A 187 -0.50 -7.28 5.09
C LEU A 187 -1.84 -6.67 4.65
N CYS A 188 -2.72 -6.35 5.60
CA CYS A 188 -3.98 -5.66 5.31
C CYS A 188 -3.76 -4.34 4.55
N LYS A 189 -2.73 -3.56 4.95
CA LYS A 189 -2.36 -2.31 4.28
C LYS A 189 -1.81 -2.53 2.87
N SER A 190 -1.09 -3.63 2.64
CA SER A 190 -0.55 -3.98 1.32
C SER A 190 -1.67 -4.40 0.35
N HIS A 191 -2.63 -5.19 0.81
CA HIS A 191 -3.80 -5.61 0.02
C HIS A 191 -4.72 -4.42 -0.29
N ARG A 192 -4.82 -3.47 0.64
CA ARG A 192 -5.54 -2.21 0.43
C ARG A 192 -5.02 -1.42 -0.77
N PHE A 193 -3.71 -1.43 -1.07
CA PHE A 193 -3.19 -0.76 -2.26
C PHE A 193 -3.79 -1.33 -3.55
N TYR A 194 -3.85 -2.66 -3.67
CA TYR A 194 -4.47 -3.32 -4.82
C TYR A 194 -5.97 -3.05 -4.88
N TYR A 195 -6.69 -3.16 -3.76
CA TYR A 195 -8.13 -2.85 -3.71
C TYR A 195 -8.46 -1.41 -4.10
N GLU A 196 -7.66 -0.44 -3.65
CA GLU A 196 -7.91 0.98 -3.91
C GLU A 196 -7.61 1.39 -5.37
N HIS A 197 -6.70 0.69 -6.04
CA HIS A 197 -6.17 1.10 -7.34
C HIS A 197 -6.48 0.15 -8.51
N SER A 198 -6.91 -1.10 -8.25
CA SER A 198 -7.25 -2.07 -9.31
C SER A 198 -8.39 -1.57 -10.20
N ASN A 199 -9.39 -0.94 -9.60
CA ASN A 199 -10.61 -0.48 -10.27
C ASN A 199 -10.58 1.01 -10.65
N LYS A 200 -9.43 1.69 -10.55
CA LYS A 200 -9.31 3.12 -10.83
C LYS A 200 -8.36 3.40 -11.99
N CYS A 201 -8.72 4.42 -12.79
CA CYS A 201 -7.84 4.98 -13.80
C CYS A 201 -6.71 5.79 -13.13
N GLY A 202 -5.57 5.13 -12.87
CA GLY A 202 -4.41 5.76 -12.24
C GLY A 202 -3.08 5.14 -12.70
N ARG A 203 -1.98 5.54 -12.07
CA ARG A 203 -0.62 5.07 -12.44
C ARG A 203 -0.47 3.56 -12.43
N MET A 204 -1.14 2.86 -11.52
CA MET A 204 -1.12 1.39 -11.45
C MET A 204 -1.79 0.77 -12.67
N LEU A 205 -2.99 1.21 -13.03
CA LEU A 205 -3.67 0.79 -14.25
C LEU A 205 -2.84 1.16 -15.49
N ALA A 206 -2.29 2.37 -15.57
CA ALA A 206 -1.44 2.78 -16.68
C ALA A 206 -0.21 1.87 -16.85
N ARG A 207 0.45 1.49 -15.75
CA ARG A 207 1.57 0.53 -15.76
C ARG A 207 1.11 -0.87 -16.17
N MET A 208 -0.04 -1.33 -15.69
CA MET A 208 -0.62 -2.62 -16.10
C MET A 208 -0.95 -2.62 -17.60
N ILE A 209 -1.58 -1.54 -18.11
CA ILE A 209 -1.86 -1.35 -19.53
C ILE A 209 -0.54 -1.33 -20.31
N GLN A 210 0.50 -0.64 -19.84
CA GLN A 210 1.79 -0.61 -20.54
C GLN A 210 2.46 -1.98 -20.57
N LYS A 211 2.39 -2.74 -19.46
CA LYS A 211 2.86 -4.13 -19.41
C LYS A 211 2.06 -5.00 -20.38
N LYS A 212 0.74 -4.90 -20.37
CA LYS A 212 -0.16 -5.62 -21.28
C LYS A 212 0.10 -5.23 -22.73
N ARG A 213 0.34 -3.94 -23.02
CA ARG A 213 0.68 -3.42 -24.36
C ARG A 213 2.00 -3.99 -24.88
N ARG A 214 3.01 -4.13 -24.01
CA ARG A 214 4.28 -4.80 -24.36
C ARG A 214 4.05 -6.28 -24.63
N GLN A 215 3.21 -6.95 -23.85
CA GLN A 215 2.87 -8.36 -24.03
C GLN A 215 1.98 -8.60 -25.27
N SER A 216 1.11 -7.65 -25.61
CA SER A 216 0.22 -7.71 -26.77
C SER A 216 0.87 -7.14 -28.04
N GLN A 217 2.13 -6.72 -27.98
CA GLN A 217 2.84 -6.22 -29.15
C GLN A 217 3.15 -7.41 -30.07
N ILE A 218 2.55 -7.40 -31.24
CA ILE A 218 2.77 -8.43 -32.25
C ILE A 218 4.05 -8.07 -33.00
N THR A 219 5.13 -8.76 -32.67
CA THR A 219 6.46 -8.58 -33.28
C THR A 219 6.66 -9.43 -34.54
N MET A 220 5.82 -10.46 -34.72
CA MET A 220 5.90 -11.39 -35.84
C MET A 220 4.51 -11.99 -36.11
N LEU A 221 4.17 -12.14 -37.39
CA LEU A 221 2.95 -12.79 -37.85
C LEU A 221 3.31 -13.96 -38.76
N GLN A 222 2.72 -15.13 -38.50
CA GLN A 222 2.91 -16.34 -39.28
C GLN A 222 1.56 -16.84 -39.79
N THR A 223 1.42 -17.00 -41.10
CA THR A 223 0.19 -17.47 -41.76
C THR A 223 0.46 -18.84 -42.37
N ALA A 224 -0.52 -19.74 -42.35
CA ALA A 224 -0.37 -21.08 -42.92
C ALA A 224 0.01 -20.98 -44.41
N GLY A 225 1.17 -21.53 -44.79
CA GLY A 225 1.67 -21.53 -46.16
C GLY A 225 2.44 -20.27 -46.61
N ALA A 226 2.67 -19.29 -45.75
CA ALA A 226 3.43 -18.07 -46.08
C ALA A 226 4.63 -17.85 -45.13
N PRO A 227 5.71 -17.19 -45.60
CA PRO A 227 6.86 -16.86 -44.75
C PRO A 227 6.49 -15.87 -43.64
N ALA A 228 7.16 -15.98 -42.50
CA ALA A 228 6.89 -15.16 -41.32
C ALA A 228 7.22 -13.67 -41.58
N ILE A 229 6.26 -12.79 -41.29
CA ILE A 229 6.39 -11.34 -41.48
C ILE A 229 6.79 -10.70 -40.15
N ARG A 230 7.91 -9.98 -40.15
CA ARG A 230 8.44 -9.26 -38.97
C ARG A 230 8.42 -7.73 -39.13
N ARG A 231 8.26 -7.23 -40.35
CA ARG A 231 8.22 -5.79 -40.64
C ARG A 231 6.86 -5.21 -40.24
N PRO A 232 6.81 -4.08 -39.50
CA PRO A 232 5.57 -3.45 -39.06
C PRO A 232 4.58 -3.17 -40.21
N ASP A 233 5.08 -2.67 -41.34
CA ASP A 233 4.22 -2.35 -42.51
C ASP A 233 3.56 -3.60 -43.09
N GLY A 234 4.32 -4.70 -43.21
CA GLY A 234 3.79 -5.97 -43.70
C GLY A 234 2.79 -6.61 -42.75
N ILE A 235 3.02 -6.48 -41.43
CA ILE A 235 2.06 -6.93 -40.40
C ILE A 235 0.77 -6.10 -40.52
N MET A 236 0.88 -4.78 -40.65
CA MET A 236 -0.26 -3.88 -40.80
C MET A 236 -1.08 -4.18 -42.05
N SER A 237 -0.44 -4.36 -43.21
CA SER A 237 -1.15 -4.69 -44.46
C SER A 237 -1.95 -5.98 -44.35
N ARG A 238 -1.42 -7.00 -43.67
CA ARG A 238 -2.15 -8.26 -43.45
C ARG A 238 -3.31 -8.12 -42.48
N PHE A 239 -3.16 -7.35 -41.41
CA PHE A 239 -4.28 -7.02 -40.53
C PHE A 239 -5.38 -6.25 -41.26
N LEU A 240 -4.99 -5.29 -42.09
CA LEU A 240 -5.93 -4.50 -42.89
C LEU A 240 -6.67 -5.39 -43.88
N GLU A 241 -5.97 -6.26 -44.60
CA GLU A 241 -6.60 -7.22 -45.51
C GLU A 241 -7.60 -8.14 -44.79
N PHE A 242 -7.21 -8.69 -43.63
CA PHE A 242 -8.06 -9.59 -42.86
C PHE A 242 -9.30 -8.87 -42.31
N TYR A 243 -9.12 -7.73 -41.65
CA TYR A 243 -10.24 -6.99 -41.05
C TYR A 243 -11.09 -6.28 -42.09
N SER A 244 -10.53 -5.86 -43.23
CA SER A 244 -11.32 -5.43 -44.38
C SER A 244 -12.26 -6.56 -44.78
N LYS A 245 -11.74 -7.77 -45.03
CA LYS A 245 -12.60 -8.92 -45.37
C LYS A 245 -13.62 -9.28 -44.27
N LEU A 246 -13.28 -9.09 -42.99
CA LEU A 246 -14.16 -9.40 -41.86
C LEU A 246 -15.29 -8.38 -41.69
N TYR A 247 -14.98 -7.09 -41.88
CA TYR A 247 -15.90 -5.97 -41.69
C TYR A 247 -16.48 -5.43 -42.99
N ASP A 248 -16.03 -5.94 -44.13
CA ASP A 248 -16.71 -5.79 -45.40
C ASP A 248 -18.11 -6.34 -45.18
N LEU A 249 -19.04 -5.40 -45.03
CA LEU A 249 -20.45 -5.67 -45.20
C LEU A 249 -20.55 -6.30 -46.58
N PRO A 250 -21.15 -7.50 -46.74
CA PRO A 250 -21.37 -8.05 -48.07
C PRO A 250 -21.99 -6.94 -48.90
N ALA A 251 -21.33 -6.59 -50.01
CA ALA A 251 -21.72 -5.46 -50.85
C ALA A 251 -23.17 -5.69 -51.29
N ALA A 252 -24.09 -5.06 -50.58
CA ALA A 252 -25.53 -5.12 -50.79
C ALA A 252 -26.06 -6.53 -51.17
N THR A 253 -26.47 -7.30 -50.18
CA THR A 253 -27.82 -7.90 -50.25
C THR A 253 -28.84 -6.75 -50.24
N GLY A 254 -28.90 -5.99 -51.34
CA GLY A 254 -29.80 -4.85 -51.56
C GLY A 254 -29.46 -3.56 -50.78
N MET A 255 -29.68 -2.40 -51.43
CA MET A 255 -29.70 -1.08 -50.79
C MET A 255 -30.55 -1.04 -49.51
N GLU A 256 -31.60 -1.87 -49.45
CA GLU A 256 -32.55 -1.91 -48.34
C GLU A 256 -31.96 -2.33 -46.99
N GLU A 257 -31.02 -3.29 -46.97
CA GLU A 257 -30.53 -3.85 -45.70
C GLU A 257 -29.56 -2.89 -44.99
N SER A 258 -28.75 -2.16 -45.78
CA SER A 258 -27.91 -1.06 -45.32
C SER A 258 -28.77 0.10 -44.78
N GLN A 259 -29.85 0.45 -45.50
CA GLN A 259 -30.82 1.46 -45.05
C GLN A 259 -31.43 1.06 -43.69
N ARG A 260 -31.91 -0.19 -43.55
CA ARG A 260 -32.52 -0.72 -42.31
C ARG A 260 -31.56 -0.65 -41.12
N LYS A 261 -30.27 -0.95 -41.32
CA LYS A 261 -29.27 -0.92 -40.25
C LYS A 261 -28.99 0.52 -39.79
N MET A 262 -28.92 1.46 -40.74
CA MET A 262 -28.77 2.89 -40.45
C MET A 262 -30.00 3.44 -39.70
N THR A 263 -31.20 3.02 -40.09
CA THR A 263 -32.45 3.38 -39.41
C THR A 263 -32.44 2.89 -37.96
N ARG A 264 -32.04 1.63 -37.70
CA ARG A 264 -31.92 1.10 -36.33
C ARG A 264 -30.93 1.88 -35.46
N ILE A 265 -29.81 2.34 -36.02
CA ILE A 265 -28.84 3.15 -35.27
C ILE A 265 -29.45 4.52 -34.91
N ARG A 266 -30.16 5.16 -35.85
CA ARG A 266 -30.88 6.42 -35.56
C ARG A 266 -31.96 6.22 -34.52
N GLU A 267 -32.80 5.21 -34.66
CA GLU A 267 -33.84 4.87 -33.66
C GLU A 267 -33.24 4.65 -32.27
N TYR A 268 -32.10 3.96 -32.18
CA TYR A 268 -31.40 3.77 -30.92
C TYR A 268 -30.92 5.10 -30.33
N LEU A 269 -30.24 5.94 -31.12
CA LEU A 269 -29.73 7.22 -30.65
C LEU A 269 -30.86 8.17 -30.25
N GLU A 270 -31.93 8.26 -31.03
CA GLU A 270 -33.10 9.08 -30.72
C GLU A 270 -33.80 8.63 -29.44
N ARG A 271 -33.86 7.31 -29.19
CA ARG A 271 -34.49 6.74 -27.99
C ARG A 271 -33.77 7.11 -26.70
N TYR A 272 -32.44 7.22 -26.72
CA TYR A 272 -31.63 7.37 -25.51
C TYR A 272 -30.94 8.73 -25.36
N VAL A 273 -30.51 9.39 -26.44
CA VAL A 273 -29.74 10.65 -26.41
C VAL A 273 -30.64 11.89 -26.36
N SER A 274 -31.88 11.78 -26.85
CA SER A 274 -32.85 12.89 -26.88
C SER A 274 -33.55 13.14 -25.55
N ARG A 275 -33.37 12.26 -24.55
CA ARG A 275 -33.96 12.45 -23.23
C ARG A 275 -33.25 13.61 -22.52
N ARG A 276 -34.02 14.65 -22.18
CA ARG A 276 -33.59 15.75 -21.32
C ARG A 276 -34.19 15.55 -19.94
N LEU A 277 -33.53 16.09 -18.92
CA LEU A 277 -34.11 16.18 -17.58
C LEU A 277 -35.39 17.01 -17.66
N THR A 278 -36.41 16.62 -16.91
CA THR A 278 -37.59 17.48 -16.75
C THR A 278 -37.21 18.70 -15.92
N GLN A 279 -37.98 19.77 -16.04
CA GLN A 279 -37.76 20.99 -15.26
C GLN A 279 -37.73 20.70 -13.75
N ALA A 280 -38.64 19.86 -13.26
CA ALA A 280 -38.66 19.43 -11.86
C ALA A 280 -37.42 18.62 -11.44
N GLN A 281 -36.85 17.81 -12.33
CA GLN A 281 -35.61 17.08 -12.05
C GLN A 281 -34.40 18.02 -12.01
N ALA A 282 -34.35 19.02 -12.90
CA ALA A 282 -33.31 20.03 -12.89
C ALA A 282 -33.37 20.88 -11.60
N GLU A 283 -34.56 21.36 -11.24
CA GLU A 283 -34.79 22.11 -10.00
C GLU A 283 -34.44 21.30 -8.75
N SER A 284 -34.74 19.99 -8.74
CA SER A 284 -34.33 19.09 -7.66
C SER A 284 -32.82 18.90 -7.56
N LEU A 285 -32.09 18.96 -8.67
CA LEU A 285 -30.62 18.83 -8.69
C LEU A 285 -29.91 20.12 -8.29
N ASP A 286 -30.54 21.27 -8.55
CA ASP A 286 -30.04 22.59 -8.17
C ASP A 286 -30.44 23.00 -6.74
N ALA A 287 -31.28 22.21 -6.07
CA ALA A 287 -31.70 22.45 -4.69
C ALA A 287 -30.50 22.37 -3.71
N PRO A 288 -30.52 23.14 -2.60
CA PRO A 288 -29.49 23.05 -1.57
C PRO A 288 -29.40 21.64 -0.96
N ILE A 289 -28.17 21.17 -0.73
CA ILE A 289 -27.91 19.87 -0.12
C ILE A 289 -28.53 19.82 1.29
N SER A 290 -29.35 18.81 1.53
CA SER A 290 -30.02 18.59 2.82
C SER A 290 -29.16 17.79 3.80
N LEU A 291 -29.46 17.91 5.10
CA LEU A 291 -28.81 17.10 6.14
C LEU A 291 -29.12 15.60 5.99
N GLU A 292 -30.29 15.26 5.48
CA GLU A 292 -30.69 13.86 5.24
C GLU A 292 -29.86 13.23 4.12
N GLU A 293 -29.61 13.96 3.04
CA GLU A 293 -28.71 13.53 1.96
C GLU A 293 -27.28 13.35 2.46
N LEU A 294 -26.77 14.27 3.28
CA LEU A 294 -25.44 14.16 3.88
C LEU A 294 -25.34 12.93 4.80
N SER A 295 -26.34 12.71 5.66
CA SER A 295 -26.40 11.54 6.54
C SER A 295 -26.49 10.23 5.75
N GLY A 296 -27.32 10.20 4.70
CA GLY A 296 -27.46 9.06 3.79
C GLY A 296 -26.15 8.76 3.05
N ALA A 297 -25.48 9.79 2.53
CA ALA A 297 -24.19 9.66 1.86
C ALA A 297 -23.10 9.16 2.82
N LEU A 298 -23.07 9.66 4.06
CA LEU A 298 -22.15 9.20 5.10
C LEU A 298 -22.37 7.74 5.46
N LYS A 299 -23.62 7.29 5.58
CA LYS A 299 -23.95 5.87 5.84
C LYS A 299 -23.61 4.96 4.66
N ALA A 300 -23.75 5.45 3.43
CA ALA A 300 -23.40 4.71 2.21
C ALA A 300 -21.89 4.70 1.93
N ALA A 301 -21.11 5.55 2.60
CA ALA A 301 -19.69 5.70 2.35
C ALA A 301 -18.91 4.46 2.83
N LYS A 302 -17.94 4.03 2.02
CA LYS A 302 -17.13 2.85 2.34
C LYS A 302 -16.18 3.13 3.48
N GLU A 303 -16.12 2.20 4.42
CA GLU A 303 -15.18 2.20 5.54
C GLU A 303 -13.72 2.39 5.09
N ASN A 304 -12.94 3.01 5.97
CA ASN A 304 -11.51 3.24 5.84
C ASN A 304 -11.10 4.18 4.69
N LYS A 305 -12.05 4.80 3.98
CA LYS A 305 -11.75 5.80 2.96
C LYS A 305 -11.66 7.20 3.55
N ALA A 306 -10.68 7.96 3.10
CA ALA A 306 -10.62 9.40 3.36
C ALA A 306 -11.61 10.13 2.44
N LEU A 307 -12.37 11.06 2.99
CA LEU A 307 -13.34 11.87 2.25
C LEU A 307 -12.70 13.05 1.51
N GLY A 308 -11.47 13.41 1.89
CA GLY A 308 -10.73 14.51 1.30
C GLY A 308 -9.21 14.34 1.37
N PRO A 309 -8.46 15.36 0.92
CA PRO A 309 -6.99 15.39 0.97
C PRO A 309 -6.45 15.60 2.39
N ASP A 310 -7.32 15.98 3.33
CA ASP A 310 -7.05 16.19 4.75
C ASP A 310 -6.80 14.89 5.53
N GLY A 311 -7.12 13.73 4.95
CA GLY A 311 -6.74 12.44 5.50
C GLY A 311 -7.68 11.91 6.61
N PHE A 312 -8.80 12.59 6.86
CA PHE A 312 -9.83 12.11 7.77
C PHE A 312 -10.71 11.03 7.11
N PRO A 313 -10.83 9.84 7.71
CA PRO A 313 -11.67 8.78 7.20
C PRO A 313 -13.14 8.99 7.55
N VAL A 314 -14.04 8.34 6.83
CA VAL A 314 -15.49 8.40 7.09
C VAL A 314 -15.82 8.05 8.56
N GLN A 315 -15.12 7.07 9.14
CA GLN A 315 -15.35 6.65 10.54
C GLN A 315 -15.19 7.79 11.54
N TYR A 316 -14.30 8.74 11.27
CA TYR A 316 -14.16 9.90 12.14
C TYR A 316 -15.46 10.72 12.17
N LEU A 317 -16.12 10.92 11.03
CA LEU A 317 -17.40 11.63 10.98
C LEU A 317 -18.54 10.81 11.61
N TRP A 318 -18.52 9.48 11.52
CA TRP A 318 -19.51 8.65 12.22
C TRP A 318 -19.37 8.74 13.74
N THR A 319 -18.14 8.86 14.23
CA THR A 319 -17.88 8.88 15.68
C THR A 319 -18.06 10.27 16.28
N PHE A 320 -17.65 11.32 15.58
CA PHE A 320 -17.54 12.68 16.12
C PHE A 320 -18.33 13.75 15.37
N GLY A 321 -18.86 13.43 14.18
CA GLY A 321 -19.57 14.37 13.31
C GLY A 321 -21.06 14.46 13.58
#